data_AF-A0A842LNV2-F1
#
_entry.id   AF-A0A842LNV2-F1
#
_cell.length_a   1.000
_cell.length_b   1.000
_cell.length_c   1.000
_cell.angle_alpha   90.00
_cell.angle_beta   90.00
_cell.angle_gamma   90.00
#
_symmetry.space_group_name_H-M   'P 1'
#
loop_
_entity.id
_entity.type
_entity.pdbx_description
1 polymer ?
#
loop_
_entity_poly.entity_id
_entity_poly.type
_entity_poly.pdbx_seq_one_letter_code
_entity_poly.pdbx_strand_id
1 'polypeptide(L)'
;GDSAIIDILLDMGGNIEWDVEERIVRIYPSELQGIEIDASDIPDLVPVIAVVGTCAEGETVLHNVGRLRYKESDRLEAISSELRKMGAEIEVEGNTLKVRESKLYGARVYGHRDHRIVMALAIAALVAEGETIIEGAEVVDVSYPNFFYDLYDIGARLKLE
;
A
#
# COMPACT_ATOMS: atom_id res chain seq x y z
N GLY A 1 0.67 15.90 1.52
CA GLY A 1 -0.20 15.37 0.45
C GLY A 1 0.49 14.20 -0.23
N ASP A 2 -0.14 13.55 -1.19
CA ASP A 2 0.27 12.22 -1.68
C ASP A 2 1.67 12.18 -2.33
N SER A 3 2.22 13.31 -2.81
CA SER A 3 3.58 13.38 -3.35
C SER A 3 4.68 13.04 -2.32
N ALA A 4 4.37 13.11 -1.03
CA ALA A 4 5.29 12.73 0.05
C ALA A 4 5.77 11.27 -0.04
N ILE A 5 5.06 10.42 -0.80
CA ILE A 5 5.50 9.05 -1.04
C ILE A 5 6.90 8.96 -1.68
N ILE A 6 7.29 9.95 -2.49
CA ILE A 6 8.62 9.98 -3.13
C ILE A 6 9.70 10.14 -2.06
N ASP A 7 9.54 11.13 -1.18
CA ASP A 7 10.50 11.40 -0.09
C ASP A 7 10.57 10.22 0.88
N ILE A 8 9.41 9.66 1.25
CA ILE A 8 9.33 8.47 2.11
C ILE A 8 10.10 7.29 1.50
N LEU A 9 9.87 6.99 0.22
CA LEU A 9 10.56 5.87 -0.43
C LEU A 9 12.06 6.14 -0.57
N LEU A 10 12.48 7.38 -0.83
CA LEU A 10 13.90 7.75 -0.82
C LEU A 10 14.54 7.55 0.57
N ASP A 11 13.86 7.98 1.64
CA ASP A 11 14.31 7.81 3.03
C ASP A 11 14.36 6.32 3.43
N MET A 12 13.50 5.49 2.86
CA MET A 12 13.54 4.02 2.99
C MET A 12 14.66 3.36 2.17
N GLY A 13 15.44 4.11 1.36
CA GLY A 13 16.51 3.57 0.51
C GLY A 13 16.10 3.26 -0.93
N GLY A 14 14.93 3.75 -1.36
CA GLY A 14 14.39 3.57 -2.70
C GLY A 14 15.25 4.17 -3.80
N ASN A 15 15.39 3.47 -4.92
CA ASN A 15 16.08 3.98 -6.11
C ASN A 15 15.09 4.72 -7.02
N ILE A 16 14.96 6.03 -6.80
CA ILE A 16 14.01 6.90 -7.50
C ILE A 16 14.76 8.07 -8.14
N GLU A 17 14.54 8.28 -9.44
CA GLU A 17 14.93 9.50 -10.14
C GLU A 17 13.68 10.36 -10.37
N TRP A 18 13.69 11.59 -9.84
CA TRP A 18 12.61 12.55 -10.03
C TRP A 18 13.07 13.72 -10.89
N ASP A 19 12.63 13.73 -12.15
CA ASP A 19 12.78 14.86 -13.05
C ASP A 19 11.59 15.81 -12.88
N VAL A 20 11.82 16.89 -12.13
CA VAL A 20 10.78 17.87 -11.78
C VAL A 20 10.35 18.68 -13.00
N GLU A 21 11.28 18.96 -13.92
CA GLU A 21 11.03 19.80 -15.10
C GLU A 21 10.16 19.04 -16.11
N GLU A 22 10.52 17.80 -16.42
CA GLU A 22 9.78 16.93 -17.34
C GLU A 22 8.58 16.23 -16.68
N ARG A 23 8.45 16.34 -15.34
CA ARG A 23 7.42 15.69 -14.52
C ARG A 23 7.44 14.16 -14.66
N ILE A 24 8.64 13.59 -14.73
CA ILE A 24 8.87 12.15 -14.88
C ILE A 24 9.45 11.61 -13.58
N VAL A 25 8.87 10.53 -13.08
CA VAL A 25 9.44 9.74 -11.98
C VAL A 25 9.85 8.39 -12.55
N ARG A 26 11.13 8.02 -12.39
CA ARG A 26 11.65 6.69 -12.75
C ARG A 26 11.98 5.95 -11.47
N ILE A 27 11.52 4.71 -11.38
CA ILE A 27 11.67 3.86 -10.19
C ILE A 27 12.38 2.59 -10.63
N TYR A 28 13.38 2.18 -9.88
CA TYR A 28 14.15 0.97 -10.10
C TYR A 28 14.02 0.04 -8.88
N PRO A 29 14.19 -1.28 -9.06
CA PRO A 29 14.25 -2.20 -7.93
C PRO A 29 15.36 -1.80 -6.95
N SER A 30 15.05 -1.85 -5.65
CA SER A 30 15.96 -1.53 -4.56
C SER A 30 15.52 -2.26 -3.29
N GLU A 31 16.49 -2.58 -2.42
CA GLU A 31 16.20 -3.02 -1.06
C GLU A 31 15.73 -1.82 -0.23
N LEU A 32 14.67 -2.00 0.55
CA LEU A 32 14.11 -0.95 1.41
C LEU A 32 14.36 -1.27 2.88
N GLN A 33 14.45 -0.24 3.71
CA GLN A 33 14.53 -0.34 5.17
C GLN A 33 13.31 0.29 5.82
N GLY A 34 12.82 -0.33 6.89
CA GLY A 34 11.76 0.22 7.71
C GLY A 34 12.19 1.50 8.41
N ILE A 35 11.28 2.49 8.44
CA ILE A 35 11.49 3.79 9.07
C ILE A 35 10.26 4.19 9.91
N GLU A 36 10.42 5.22 10.73
CA GLU A 36 9.29 5.85 11.43
C GLU A 36 8.72 7.03 10.60
N ILE A 37 7.40 7.10 10.46
CA ILE A 37 6.70 8.07 9.61
C ILE A 37 5.55 8.70 10.38
N ASP A 38 5.47 10.04 10.39
CA ASP A 38 4.28 10.76 10.87
C ASP A 38 3.23 10.83 9.75
N ALA A 39 2.11 10.12 9.93
CA ALA A 39 1.06 10.04 8.93
C ALA A 39 -0.02 11.13 9.05
N SER A 40 0.13 12.11 9.95
CA SER A 40 -0.89 13.13 10.25
C SER A 40 -1.43 13.84 9.00
N ASP A 41 -0.54 14.16 8.06
CA ASP A 41 -0.85 14.93 6.84
C ASP A 41 -0.94 14.08 5.57
N ILE A 42 -0.80 12.76 5.70
CA ILE A 42 -0.81 11.79 4.59
C ILE A 42 -1.64 10.53 4.91
N PRO A 43 -2.85 10.64 5.50
CA PRO A 43 -3.64 9.46 5.89
C PRO A 43 -4.04 8.59 4.69
N ASP A 44 -4.07 9.15 3.48
CA ASP A 44 -4.42 8.45 2.25
C ASP A 44 -3.26 7.61 1.66
N LEU A 45 -2.02 7.81 2.15
CA LEU A 45 -0.84 6.99 1.78
C LEU A 45 -0.62 5.80 2.71
N VAL A 46 -1.18 5.83 3.93
CA VAL A 46 -0.97 4.76 4.94
C VAL A 46 -1.26 3.35 4.41
N PRO A 47 -2.35 3.10 3.65
CA PRO A 47 -2.60 1.76 3.13
C PRO A 47 -1.48 1.21 2.25
N VAL A 48 -0.93 2.01 1.34
CA VAL A 48 0.15 1.56 0.44
C VAL A 48 1.50 1.52 1.14
N ILE A 49 1.78 2.44 2.08
CA ILE A 49 3.01 2.38 2.89
C ILE A 49 3.01 1.12 3.77
N ALA A 50 1.85 0.71 4.29
CA ALA A 50 1.74 -0.55 5.02
C ALA A 50 2.13 -1.76 4.15
N VAL A 51 1.78 -1.76 2.85
CA VAL A 51 2.24 -2.79 1.91
C VAL A 51 3.75 -2.73 1.70
N VAL A 52 4.30 -1.52 1.48
CA VAL A 52 5.76 -1.33 1.33
C VAL A 52 6.50 -1.84 2.57
N GLY A 53 5.98 -1.59 3.77
CA GLY A 53 6.56 -2.06 5.03
C GLY A 53 6.64 -3.58 5.16
N THR A 54 5.80 -4.34 4.44
CA THR A 54 5.94 -5.82 4.40
C THR A 54 7.15 -6.28 3.61
N CYS A 55 7.68 -5.45 2.71
CA CYS A 55 8.84 -5.73 1.87
C CYS A 55 10.12 -5.01 2.32
N ALA A 56 10.07 -4.23 3.40
CA ALA A 56 11.19 -3.42 3.87
C ALA A 56 11.87 -4.10 5.06
N GLU A 57 13.20 -4.24 5.02
CA GLU A 57 14.01 -4.84 6.09
C GLU A 57 13.76 -4.11 7.42
N GLY A 58 13.43 -4.86 8.47
CA GLY A 58 13.15 -4.31 9.79
C GLY A 58 11.68 -3.97 10.04
N GLU A 59 11.42 -2.83 10.70
CA GLU A 59 10.07 -2.40 11.12
C GLU A 59 9.77 -1.00 10.58
N THR A 60 8.65 -0.86 9.88
CA THR A 60 8.07 0.42 9.48
C THR A 60 6.99 0.81 10.48
N VAL A 61 7.11 2.01 11.07
CA VAL A 61 6.19 2.50 12.11
C VAL A 61 5.49 3.76 11.63
N LEU A 62 4.17 3.70 11.51
CA LEU A 62 3.31 4.81 11.08
C LEU A 62 2.60 5.38 12.30
N HIS A 63 2.96 6.59 12.70
CA HIS A 63 2.36 7.31 13.82
C HIS A 63 1.16 8.15 13.38
N ASN A 64 0.31 8.51 14.33
CA ASN A 64 -0.84 9.40 14.16
C ASN A 64 -1.89 8.90 13.12
N VAL A 65 -2.06 7.58 12.99
CA VAL A 65 -2.98 6.97 12.02
C VAL A 65 -4.46 6.99 12.44
N GLY A 66 -4.82 7.61 13.57
CA GLY A 66 -6.19 7.59 14.09
C GLY A 66 -7.25 8.18 13.14
N ARG A 67 -6.86 9.11 12.26
CA ARG A 67 -7.77 9.72 11.26
C ARG A 67 -8.29 8.72 10.23
N LEU A 68 -7.59 7.59 10.01
CA LEU A 68 -7.99 6.58 9.04
C LEU A 68 -9.33 5.91 9.37
N ARG A 69 -9.70 5.88 10.66
CA ARG A 69 -10.95 5.24 11.12
C ARG A 69 -12.22 5.95 10.65
N TYR A 70 -12.09 7.19 10.15
CA TYR A 70 -13.19 8.07 9.76
C TYR A 70 -13.18 8.40 8.26
N LYS A 71 -12.48 7.60 7.45
CA LYS A 71 -12.47 7.73 5.98
C LYS A 71 -13.69 7.01 5.38
N GLU A 72 -13.62 6.63 4.10
CA GLU A 72 -14.70 5.88 3.41
C GLU A 72 -15.02 4.55 4.09
N SER A 73 -14.00 3.96 4.71
CA SER A 73 -14.07 2.83 5.64
C SER A 73 -13.24 3.12 6.90
N ASP A 74 -13.27 2.22 7.89
CA ASP A 74 -12.18 2.16 8.86
C ASP A 74 -10.94 1.59 8.14
N ARG A 75 -10.18 2.46 7.49
CA ARG A 75 -9.02 2.06 6.68
C ARG A 75 -7.93 1.37 7.48
N LEU A 76 -7.82 1.71 8.77
CA LEU A 76 -6.81 1.14 9.65
C LEU A 76 -7.14 -0.32 9.97
N GLU A 77 -8.42 -0.59 10.29
CA GLU A 77 -8.89 -1.97 10.45
C GLU A 77 -8.87 -2.74 9.13
N ALA A 78 -9.31 -2.13 8.04
CA ALA A 78 -9.33 -2.75 6.72
C ALA A 78 -7.92 -3.19 6.29
N ILE A 79 -6.96 -2.28 6.20
CA ILE A 79 -5.61 -2.65 5.72
C ILE A 79 -4.93 -3.66 6.65
N SER A 80 -5.05 -3.49 7.97
CA SER A 80 -4.38 -4.39 8.91
C SER A 80 -5.01 -5.79 8.91
N SER A 81 -6.33 -5.91 8.85
CA SER A 81 -7.01 -7.20 8.82
C SER A 81 -6.79 -7.93 7.49
N GLU A 82 -6.83 -7.24 6.35
CA GLU A 82 -6.64 -7.86 5.04
C GLU A 82 -5.18 -8.26 4.79
N LEU A 83 -4.20 -7.44 5.17
CA LEU A 83 -2.78 -7.83 5.07
C LEU A 83 -2.43 -8.99 6.01
N ARG A 84 -3.04 -9.09 7.20
CA ARG A 84 -2.88 -10.29 8.06
C ARG A 84 -3.38 -11.57 7.38
N LYS A 85 -4.47 -11.53 6.61
CA LYS A 85 -4.93 -12.69 5.83
C LYS A 85 -3.90 -13.13 4.79
N MET A 86 -3.12 -12.18 4.28
CA MET A 86 -2.01 -12.43 3.35
C MET A 86 -0.71 -12.83 4.07
N GLY A 87 -0.69 -12.93 5.40
CA GLY A 87 0.48 -13.34 6.18
C GLY A 87 1.38 -12.20 6.67
N ALA A 88 0.97 -10.94 6.53
CA ALA A 88 1.74 -9.81 7.00
C ALA A 88 1.88 -9.79 8.54
N GLU A 89 3.06 -9.44 9.03
CA GLU A 89 3.29 -9.12 10.43
C GLU A 89 2.98 -7.64 10.67
N ILE A 90 1.71 -7.37 11.02
CA ILE A 90 1.16 -6.00 11.14
C ILE A 90 0.33 -5.86 12.42
N GLU A 91 0.62 -4.83 13.21
CA GLU A 91 0.00 -4.55 14.50
C GLU A 91 -0.50 -3.11 14.61
N VAL A 92 -1.69 -2.95 15.20
CA VAL A 92 -2.28 -1.63 15.50
C VAL A 92 -2.22 -1.43 17.02
N GLU A 93 -1.43 -0.46 17.46
CA GLU A 93 -1.33 -0.06 18.86
C GLU A 93 -1.83 1.38 19.02
N GLY A 94 -3.09 1.53 19.42
CA GLY A 94 -3.72 2.85 19.56
C GLY A 94 -3.76 3.62 18.23
N ASN A 95 -2.93 4.66 18.12
CA ASN A 95 -2.79 5.52 16.94
C ASN A 95 -1.50 5.24 16.15
N THR A 96 -0.87 4.09 16.37
CA THR A 96 0.33 3.66 15.66
C THR A 96 0.05 2.35 14.93
N LEU A 97 0.51 2.25 13.68
CA LEU A 97 0.51 1.04 12.89
C LEU A 97 1.97 0.59 12.71
N LYS A 98 2.30 -0.62 13.13
CA LYS A 98 3.63 -1.22 12.99
C LYS A 98 3.55 -2.33 11.95
N VAL A 99 4.48 -2.34 11.00
CA VAL A 99 4.60 -3.36 9.97
C VAL A 99 6.02 -3.87 9.94
N ARG A 100 6.20 -5.18 10.04
CA ARG A 100 7.50 -5.84 9.90
C ARG A 100 7.63 -6.50 8.55
N GLU A 101 8.87 -6.61 8.09
CA GLU A 101 9.21 -7.43 6.92
C GLU A 101 8.55 -8.81 7.05
N SER A 102 7.75 -9.17 6.06
CA SER A 102 6.98 -10.40 6.08
C SER A 102 6.67 -10.87 4.67
N LYS A 103 6.70 -12.18 4.48
CA LYS A 103 6.38 -12.79 3.21
C LYS A 103 4.86 -12.85 3.03
N LEU A 104 4.37 -12.26 1.94
CA LEU A 104 2.95 -12.30 1.60
C LEU A 104 2.59 -13.54 0.78
N TYR A 105 1.38 -14.04 1.02
CA TYR A 105 0.77 -15.17 0.33
C TYR A 105 -0.58 -14.79 -0.25
N GLY A 106 -0.93 -15.44 -1.35
CA GLY A 106 -2.22 -15.29 -2.00
C GLY A 106 -3.38 -15.60 -1.06
N ALA A 107 -4.37 -14.72 -1.05
CA ALA A 107 -5.54 -14.84 -0.19
C ALA A 107 -6.80 -14.26 -0.85
N ARG A 108 -7.96 -14.56 -0.28
CA ARG A 108 -9.20 -13.85 -0.60
C ARG A 108 -9.37 -12.68 0.34
N VAL A 109 -9.35 -11.47 -0.21
CA VAL A 109 -9.38 -10.21 0.54
C VAL A 109 -10.53 -9.33 0.05
N TYR A 110 -10.96 -8.38 0.89
CA TYR A 110 -12.07 -7.48 0.59
C TYR A 110 -11.62 -6.03 0.58
N GLY A 111 -12.05 -5.27 -0.42
CA GLY A 111 -11.75 -3.85 -0.58
C GLY A 111 -12.50 -2.91 0.37
N HIS A 112 -13.45 -3.40 1.17
CA HIS A 112 -14.23 -2.61 2.14
C HIS A 112 -14.97 -1.41 1.56
N ARG A 113 -15.28 -1.43 0.25
CA ARG A 113 -15.85 -0.31 -0.52
C ARG A 113 -14.99 0.95 -0.44
N ASP A 114 -13.67 0.78 -0.37
CA ASP A 114 -12.68 1.84 -0.24
C ASP A 114 -11.61 1.69 -1.32
N HIS A 115 -11.54 2.67 -2.22
CA HIS A 115 -10.66 2.62 -3.39
C HIS A 115 -9.18 2.58 -3.01
N ARG A 116 -8.78 3.23 -1.91
CA ARG A 116 -7.38 3.20 -1.44
C ARG A 116 -7.02 1.84 -0.88
N ILE A 117 -7.96 1.15 -0.24
CA ILE A 117 -7.75 -0.23 0.23
C ILE A 117 -7.63 -1.19 -0.96
N VAL A 118 -8.53 -1.11 -1.94
CA VAL A 118 -8.44 -1.96 -3.15
C VAL A 118 -7.11 -1.76 -3.87
N MET A 119 -6.70 -0.51 -4.11
CA MET A 119 -5.44 -0.24 -4.79
C MET A 119 -4.24 -0.76 -3.99
N ALA A 120 -4.22 -0.59 -2.66
CA ALA A 120 -3.15 -1.14 -1.82
C ALA A 120 -3.12 -2.68 -1.86
N LEU A 121 -4.27 -3.35 -1.75
CA LEU A 121 -4.35 -4.82 -1.84
C LEU A 121 -3.95 -5.34 -3.23
N ALA A 122 -4.24 -4.61 -4.29
CA ALA A 122 -3.79 -4.95 -5.63
C ALA A 122 -2.26 -4.91 -5.74
N ILE A 123 -1.60 -3.90 -5.15
CA ILE A 123 -0.14 -3.86 -5.07
C ILE A 123 0.41 -4.99 -4.19
N ALA A 124 -0.22 -5.26 -3.05
CA ALA A 124 0.17 -6.38 -2.18
C ALA A 124 0.09 -7.74 -2.90
N ALA A 125 -0.93 -7.92 -3.75
CA ALA A 125 -1.09 -9.14 -4.55
C ALA A 125 0.05 -9.35 -5.56
N LEU A 126 0.69 -8.29 -6.06
CA LEU A 126 1.80 -8.39 -7.03
C LEU A 126 3.07 -8.97 -6.41
N VAL A 127 3.27 -8.80 -5.11
CA VAL A 127 4.44 -9.31 -4.36
C VAL A 127 4.13 -10.59 -3.58
N ALA A 128 2.87 -11.00 -3.53
CA ALA A 128 2.44 -12.19 -2.81
C ALA A 128 2.73 -13.48 -3.59
N GLU A 129 3.06 -14.56 -2.87
CA GLU A 129 3.15 -15.89 -3.46
C GLU A 129 1.77 -16.54 -3.59
N GLY A 130 1.34 -16.79 -4.82
CA GLY A 130 0.07 -17.47 -5.11
C GLY A 130 -0.99 -16.52 -5.66
N GLU A 131 -2.22 -17.03 -5.76
CA GLU A 131 -3.35 -16.26 -6.31
C GLU A 131 -4.02 -15.44 -5.21
N THR A 132 -4.23 -14.15 -5.46
CA THR A 132 -5.02 -13.26 -4.60
C THR A 132 -6.32 -12.89 -5.30
N ILE A 133 -7.45 -13.02 -4.62
CA ILE A 133 -8.77 -12.62 -5.10
C ILE A 133 -9.22 -11.41 -4.29
N ILE A 134 -9.45 -10.28 -4.96
CA ILE A 134 -9.85 -9.03 -4.34
C ILE A 134 -11.33 -8.76 -4.64
N GLU A 135 -12.16 -8.74 -3.62
CA GLU A 135 -13.58 -8.42 -3.74
C GLU A 135 -13.83 -6.90 -3.67
N GLY A 136 -14.77 -6.40 -4.48
CA GLY A 136 -15.15 -4.98 -4.50
C GLY A 136 -14.22 -4.10 -5.35
N ALA A 137 -13.56 -4.68 -6.35
CA ALA A 137 -12.57 -3.99 -7.19
C ALA A 137 -13.15 -2.79 -7.96
N GLU A 138 -14.46 -2.80 -8.25
CA GLU A 138 -15.18 -1.77 -9.00
C GLU A 138 -15.16 -0.38 -8.34
N VAL A 139 -14.89 -0.30 -7.03
CA VAL A 139 -14.86 0.99 -6.32
C VAL A 139 -13.67 1.86 -6.70
N VAL A 140 -12.63 1.29 -7.33
CA VAL A 140 -11.44 2.04 -7.78
C VAL A 140 -11.80 3.10 -8.82
N ASP A 141 -12.83 2.84 -9.64
CA ASP A 141 -13.29 3.74 -10.70
C ASP A 141 -13.73 5.12 -10.19
N VAL A 142 -14.05 5.24 -8.90
CA VAL A 142 -14.35 6.53 -8.27
C VAL A 142 -13.17 7.49 -8.32
N SER A 143 -11.94 6.97 -8.26
CA SER A 143 -10.72 7.77 -8.15
C SER A 143 -9.75 7.57 -9.32
N TYR A 144 -9.67 6.36 -9.86
CA TYR A 144 -8.71 5.99 -10.88
C TYR A 144 -9.28 4.91 -11.82
N PRO A 145 -10.17 5.28 -12.76
CA PRO A 145 -10.84 4.35 -13.68
C PRO A 145 -9.91 3.42 -14.48
N ASN A 146 -8.69 3.89 -14.80
CA ASN A 146 -7.74 3.12 -15.59
C ASN A 146 -6.77 2.28 -14.75
N PHE A 147 -6.91 2.23 -13.42
CA PHE A 147 -5.93 1.62 -12.52
C PHE A 147 -5.53 0.18 -12.93
N PHE A 148 -6.50 -0.70 -13.16
CA PHE A 148 -6.21 -2.08 -13.54
C PHE A 148 -5.70 -2.21 -14.98
N TYR A 149 -6.08 -1.30 -15.87
CA TYR A 149 -5.53 -1.24 -17.22
C TYR A 149 -4.05 -0.83 -17.18
N ASP A 150 -3.72 0.20 -16.42
CA ASP A 150 -2.36 0.69 -16.27
C ASP A 150 -1.47 -0.37 -15.60
N LEU A 151 -1.98 -1.08 -14.57
CA LEU A 151 -1.28 -2.23 -13.99
C LEU A 151 -1.01 -3.33 -15.03
N TYR A 152 -2.00 -3.67 -15.85
CA TYR A 152 -1.83 -4.67 -16.90
C TYR A 152 -0.78 -4.23 -17.94
N ASP A 153 -0.80 -2.96 -18.36
CA ASP A 153 0.12 -2.40 -19.35
C ASP A 153 1.58 -2.45 -18.88
N ILE A 154 1.83 -2.25 -17.57
CA ILE A 154 3.16 -2.39 -16.97
C ILE A 154 3.54 -3.84 -16.61
N GLY A 155 2.71 -4.82 -16.98
CA GLY A 155 3.04 -6.25 -16.92
C GLY A 155 2.42 -7.05 -15.78
N ALA A 156 1.48 -6.47 -15.02
CA ALA A 156 0.75 -7.23 -13.99
C ALA A 156 -0.12 -8.32 -14.62
N ARG A 157 -0.15 -9.49 -13.98
CA ARG A 157 -1.05 -10.59 -14.35
C ARG A 157 -2.30 -10.53 -13.51
N LEU A 158 -3.37 -9.98 -14.07
CA LEU A 158 -4.66 -9.85 -13.41
C LEU A 158 -5.81 -10.25 -14.35
N LYS A 159 -6.94 -10.57 -13.74
CA LYS A 159 -8.21 -10.84 -14.42
C LYS A 159 -9.32 -10.14 -13.64
N LEU A 160 -10.12 -9.36 -14.34
CA LEU A 160 -11.35 -8.77 -13.81
C LEU A 160 -12.51 -9.71 -14.12
N GLU A 161 -13.33 -10.00 -13.10
CA GLU A 161 -14.50 -10.90 -13.19
C GLU A 161 -15.78 -10.19 -12.76
#